data_AF-A0A7L1YK59-F1
#
_entry.id   AF-A0A7L1YK59-F1
#
_cell.length_a   1.000
_cell.length_b   1.000
_cell.length_c   1.000
_cell.angle_alpha   90.00
_cell.angle_beta   90.00
_cell.angle_gamma   90.00
#
_symmetry.space_group_name_H-M   'P 1'
#
loop_
_entity.id
_entity.type
_entity.pdbx_description
1 polymer ?
#
loop_
_entity_poly.entity_id
_entity_poly.type
_entity_poly.pdbx_seq_one_letter_code
_entity_poly.pdbx_strand_id
1 'polypeptide(L)'
;QEWQCAQSKGCFYLEEDGEIISHKYRLHLPQRSSVCVTIRPLNVPQVEGRSCHWLAVDTALFILKENETQENLQLVGFTELQNKEVFGWKGELGSGVYWLLPFTTGCRLRKGQTHIPGEAKLLCRDEDGELALTKDFRLYPKSRGTVFPEAAKWLHVLNLINMREVLALESLWSAPFYFFETENFEMKRNELTRQGFLDLNLMEAADGDGDPRDLWVTLLSLGYNKALQMTEACPFVIDIHAERGQPRVRAVCLEPGGSQLSRALCSSVLQRGEARGLEG
;
A
#
# COMPACT_ATOMS: atom_id res chain seq x y z
N GLN A 1 31.44 1.81 3.64
CA GLN A 1 30.58 2.88 4.17
C GLN A 1 29.16 2.34 4.17
N GLU A 2 28.48 2.35 5.31
CA GLU A 2 27.18 1.70 5.48
C GLU A 2 26.06 2.65 5.04
N TRP A 3 25.25 2.22 4.05
CA TRP A 3 24.13 3.00 3.56
C TRP A 3 23.02 3.01 4.63
N GLN A 4 22.46 4.18 4.91
CA GLN A 4 21.33 4.33 5.81
C GLN A 4 20.04 3.96 5.08
N CYS A 5 19.16 3.21 5.74
CA CYS A 5 17.97 2.64 5.09
C CYS A 5 16.68 3.20 5.68
N ALA A 6 15.70 3.46 4.82
CA ALA A 6 14.31 3.63 5.19
C ALA A 6 13.43 2.82 4.24
N GLN A 7 12.30 2.35 4.74
CA GLN A 7 11.35 1.56 3.97
C GLN A 7 9.94 2.11 4.23
N SER A 8 9.09 2.06 3.22
CA SER A 8 7.65 2.26 3.36
C SER A 8 6.89 1.29 2.48
N LYS A 9 5.66 0.98 2.84
CA LYS A 9 4.80 0.07 2.10
C LYS A 9 3.57 0.79 1.58
N GLY A 10 2.96 0.23 0.54
CA GLY A 10 1.76 0.77 -0.05
C GLY A 10 1.00 -0.25 -0.86
N CYS A 11 0.00 0.24 -1.57
CA CYS A 11 -0.84 -0.54 -2.44
C CYS A 11 -1.38 0.36 -3.56
N PHE A 12 -1.52 -0.20 -4.75
CA PHE A 12 -2.40 0.33 -5.78
C PHE A 12 -3.78 -0.31 -5.59
N TYR A 13 -4.84 0.50 -5.54
CA TYR A 13 -6.22 0.02 -5.52
C TYR A 13 -6.92 0.44 -6.80
N LEU A 14 -7.80 -0.43 -7.28
CA LEU A 14 -8.61 -0.19 -8.46
C LEU A 14 -10.04 0.17 -8.04
N GLU A 15 -10.42 1.42 -8.29
CA GLU A 15 -11.73 1.98 -7.94
C GLU A 15 -12.85 1.51 -8.87
N GLU A 16 -14.09 1.82 -8.51
CA GLU A 16 -15.27 1.40 -9.26
C GLU A 16 -15.32 1.85 -10.71
N ASP A 17 -14.86 3.08 -10.96
CA ASP A 17 -14.75 3.71 -12.27
C ASP A 17 -13.50 3.28 -13.06
N GLY A 18 -12.67 2.41 -12.48
CA GLY A 18 -11.41 1.96 -13.07
C GLY A 18 -10.23 2.92 -12.83
N GLU A 19 -10.41 3.99 -12.05
CA GLU A 19 -9.31 4.82 -11.60
C GLU A 19 -8.40 4.03 -10.65
N ILE A 20 -7.10 4.32 -10.69
CA ILE A 20 -6.12 3.70 -9.78
C ILE A 20 -5.70 4.73 -8.75
N ILE A 21 -5.92 4.41 -7.49
CA ILE A 21 -5.49 5.22 -6.35
C ILE A 21 -4.29 4.56 -5.67
N SER A 22 -3.39 5.39 -5.14
CA SER A 22 -2.24 4.93 -4.39
C SER A 22 -1.75 5.97 -3.40
N HIS A 23 -0.94 5.54 -2.45
CA HIS A 23 -0.36 6.46 -1.47
C HIS A 23 0.67 7.38 -2.11
N LYS A 24 0.62 8.65 -1.72
CA LYS A 24 1.73 9.58 -1.91
C LYS A 24 2.62 9.58 -0.67
N TYR A 25 3.93 9.67 -0.88
CA TYR A 25 4.89 9.66 0.22
C TYR A 25 5.72 10.94 0.24
N ARG A 26 6.13 11.36 1.43
CA ARG A 26 7.14 12.41 1.63
C ARG A 26 8.41 11.78 2.18
N LEU A 27 9.50 11.95 1.45
CA LEU A 27 10.86 11.61 1.83
C LEU A 27 11.60 12.88 2.27
N HIS A 28 12.10 12.88 3.50
CA HIS A 28 12.99 13.91 4.01
C HIS A 28 14.43 13.40 4.03
N LEU A 29 15.32 14.14 3.35
CA LEU A 29 16.76 13.92 3.36
C LEU A 29 17.44 15.07 4.13
N PRO A 30 18.08 14.78 5.27
CA PRO A 30 18.70 15.83 6.10
C PRO A 30 19.96 16.43 5.46
N GLN A 31 20.59 15.73 4.52
CA GLN A 31 21.85 16.14 3.89
C GLN A 31 21.85 15.73 2.41
N ARG A 32 22.72 16.34 1.61
CA ARG A 32 23.00 15.87 0.25
C ARG A 32 23.63 14.47 0.30
N SER A 33 23.11 13.55 -0.51
CA SER A 33 23.54 12.15 -0.51
C SER A 33 23.34 11.50 -1.88
N SER A 34 24.17 10.50 -2.18
CA SER A 34 23.82 9.46 -3.15
C SER A 34 22.66 8.64 -2.59
N VAL A 35 21.62 8.44 -3.39
CA VAL A 35 20.40 7.75 -2.99
C VAL A 35 20.07 6.67 -4.03
N CYS A 36 19.67 5.51 -3.53
CA CYS A 36 19.11 4.41 -4.31
C CYS A 36 17.69 4.18 -3.82
N VAL A 37 16.72 4.33 -4.72
CA VAL A 37 15.30 4.11 -4.43
C VAL A 37 14.82 2.95 -5.28
N THR A 38 14.14 1.99 -4.66
CA THR A 38 13.50 0.89 -5.39
C THR A 38 12.06 0.72 -4.99
N ILE A 39 11.21 0.34 -5.95
CA ILE A 39 9.84 -0.10 -5.75
C ILE A 39 9.66 -1.50 -6.34
N ARG A 40 8.88 -2.34 -5.68
CA ARG A 40 8.51 -3.66 -6.19
C ARG A 40 7.17 -4.12 -5.64
N PRO A 41 6.39 -4.90 -6.40
CA PRO A 41 5.26 -5.63 -5.86
C PRO A 41 5.66 -6.47 -4.64
N LEU A 42 4.79 -6.51 -3.64
CA LEU A 42 4.97 -7.33 -2.46
C LEU A 42 4.40 -8.72 -2.71
N ASN A 43 5.23 -9.75 -2.54
CA ASN A 43 4.77 -11.12 -2.54
C ASN A 43 4.01 -11.41 -1.24
N VAL A 44 2.68 -11.42 -1.32
CA VAL A 44 1.79 -11.84 -0.24
C VAL A 44 1.46 -13.32 -0.49
N PRO A 45 1.80 -14.23 0.43
CA PRO A 45 1.46 -15.65 0.29
C PRO A 45 -0.06 -15.82 0.16
N GLN A 46 -0.52 -16.38 -0.95
CA GLN A 46 -1.90 -16.84 -1.08
C GLN A 46 -2.08 -18.23 -0.46
N VAL A 47 -3.32 -18.69 -0.36
CA VAL A 47 -3.66 -20.10 -0.12
C VAL A 47 -2.84 -20.97 -1.09
N GLU A 48 -2.25 -22.06 -0.57
CA GLU A 48 -1.31 -22.93 -1.30
C GLU A 48 -1.82 -23.29 -2.70
N GLY A 49 -0.97 -23.10 -3.71
CA GLY A 49 -1.24 -23.48 -5.11
C GLY A 49 -1.80 -22.37 -6.01
N ARG A 50 -1.97 -21.13 -5.54
CA ARG A 50 -2.47 -20.00 -6.36
C ARG A 50 -1.35 -19.00 -6.69
N SER A 51 -1.28 -18.58 -7.96
CA SER A 51 -0.30 -17.59 -8.45
C SER A 51 -0.73 -16.16 -8.09
N CYS A 52 0.21 -15.35 -7.58
CA CYS A 52 -0.01 -13.93 -7.30
C CYS A 52 -0.02 -13.11 -8.60
N HIS A 53 -1.20 -12.93 -9.21
CA HIS A 53 -1.34 -12.22 -10.48
C HIS A 53 -0.84 -10.77 -10.44
N TRP A 54 -0.85 -10.13 -9.26
CA TRP A 54 -0.34 -8.77 -9.08
C TRP A 54 1.19 -8.65 -9.12
N LEU A 55 1.94 -9.75 -8.99
CA LEU A 55 3.41 -9.69 -9.14
C LEU A 55 3.82 -9.30 -10.57
N ALA A 56 2.92 -9.50 -11.54
CA ALA A 56 3.13 -9.04 -12.90
C ALA A 56 2.87 -7.53 -13.06
N VAL A 57 2.24 -6.84 -12.11
CA VAL A 57 1.90 -5.41 -12.23
C VAL A 57 3.17 -4.60 -12.44
N ASP A 58 3.16 -3.80 -13.49
CA ASP A 58 4.22 -2.83 -13.73
C ASP A 58 4.13 -1.72 -12.70
N THR A 59 5.26 -1.42 -12.06
CA THR A 59 5.33 -0.40 -11.01
C THR A 59 6.46 0.56 -11.31
N ALA A 60 6.21 1.84 -11.14
CA ALA A 60 7.21 2.89 -11.16
C ALA A 60 7.01 3.82 -9.97
N LEU A 61 8.03 4.61 -9.68
CA LEU A 61 8.01 5.63 -8.64
C LEU A 61 8.63 6.89 -9.20
N PHE A 62 7.86 7.97 -9.24
CA PHE A 62 8.36 9.29 -9.58
C PHE A 62 8.87 10.00 -8.34
N ILE A 63 10.02 10.64 -8.45
CA ILE A 63 10.67 11.39 -7.39
C ILE A 63 10.61 12.86 -7.77
N LEU A 64 9.85 13.64 -7.02
CA LEU A 64 9.70 15.07 -7.25
C LEU A 64 10.25 15.86 -6.06
N LYS A 65 11.04 16.89 -6.32
CA LYS A 65 11.53 17.79 -5.28
C LYS A 65 10.47 18.81 -4.91
N GLU A 66 10.26 18.98 -3.61
CA GLU A 66 9.42 20.06 -3.08
C GLU A 66 10.17 21.39 -3.20
N ASN A 67 9.53 22.36 -3.85
CA ASN A 67 10.00 23.73 -3.98
C ASN A 67 9.19 24.63 -3.03
N GLU A 68 9.22 25.95 -3.24
CA GLU A 68 8.52 26.94 -2.39
C GLU A 68 7.03 26.66 -2.21
N THR A 69 6.37 26.02 -3.19
CA THR A 69 4.96 25.61 -3.12
C THR A 69 4.78 24.14 -3.52
N GLN A 70 3.78 23.48 -2.91
CA GLN A 70 3.40 22.09 -3.22
C GLN A 70 2.79 21.91 -4.62
N GLU A 71 2.42 22.99 -5.28
CA GLU A 71 1.85 22.97 -6.64
C GLU A 71 2.93 22.86 -7.73
N ASN A 72 4.17 23.25 -7.43
CA ASN A 72 5.28 23.30 -8.39
C ASN A 72 6.40 22.32 -8.03
N LEU A 73 6.02 21.05 -7.86
CA LEU A 73 6.96 19.95 -7.69
C LEU A 73 7.78 19.73 -8.96
N GLN A 74 9.10 19.65 -8.82
CA GLN A 74 10.01 19.41 -9.95
C GLN A 74 10.36 17.93 -10.02
N LEU A 75 10.12 17.27 -11.16
CA LEU A 75 10.60 15.91 -11.39
C LEU A 75 12.14 15.88 -11.39
N VAL A 76 12.72 15.10 -10.48
CA VAL A 76 14.19 14.91 -10.38
C VAL A 76 14.65 13.53 -10.81
N GLY A 77 13.74 12.55 -10.82
CA GLY A 77 14.05 11.20 -11.26
C GLY A 77 12.83 10.28 -11.18
N PHE A 78 12.97 9.08 -11.73
CA PHE A 78 11.95 8.05 -11.65
C PHE A 78 12.60 6.67 -11.79
N THR A 79 11.95 5.64 -11.24
CA THR A 79 12.49 4.26 -11.28
C THR A 79 12.39 3.67 -12.68
N GLU A 80 13.45 3.84 -13.46
CA GLU A 80 13.55 3.40 -14.86
C GLU A 80 14.36 2.12 -15.04
N LEU A 81 15.18 1.74 -14.05
CA LEU A 81 16.00 0.54 -14.11
C LEU A 81 15.17 -0.66 -13.63
N GLN A 82 15.08 -1.72 -14.44
CA GLN A 82 14.36 -2.93 -14.05
C GLN A 82 15.33 -4.10 -13.83
N ASN A 83 15.19 -4.77 -12.69
CA ASN A 83 15.79 -6.07 -12.42
C ASN A 83 14.70 -7.02 -11.89
N LYS A 84 14.22 -7.92 -12.75
CA LYS A 84 13.06 -8.79 -12.47
C LYS A 84 11.83 -7.95 -12.09
N GLU A 85 11.32 -8.12 -10.87
CA GLU A 85 10.15 -7.40 -10.32
C GLU A 85 10.54 -6.10 -9.59
N VAL A 86 11.83 -5.75 -9.56
CA VAL A 86 12.33 -4.57 -8.85
C VAL A 86 12.62 -3.45 -9.83
N PHE A 87 12.03 -2.29 -9.59
CA PHE A 87 12.24 -1.07 -10.36
C PHE A 87 13.03 -0.08 -9.51
N GLY A 88 14.12 0.45 -10.04
CA GLY A 88 15.10 1.23 -9.29
C GLY A 88 15.49 2.55 -9.96
N TRP A 89 15.91 3.48 -9.12
CA TRP A 89 16.56 4.73 -9.51
C TRP A 89 17.75 4.96 -8.58
N LYS A 90 18.87 5.44 -9.13
CA LYS A 90 20.04 5.84 -8.35
C LYS A 90 20.52 7.20 -8.83
N GLY A 91 20.80 8.11 -7.91
CA GLY A 91 21.32 9.43 -8.23
C GLY A 91 21.66 10.25 -7.00
N GLU A 92 22.13 11.47 -7.23
CA GLU A 92 22.43 12.44 -6.18
C GLU A 92 21.20 13.29 -5.86
N LEU A 93 20.79 13.32 -4.59
CA LEU A 93 19.73 14.19 -4.10
C LEU A 93 20.31 15.20 -3.09
N GLY A 94 19.88 16.45 -3.20
CA GLY A 94 20.20 17.49 -2.21
C GLY A 94 19.43 17.27 -0.89
N SER A 95 19.80 18.01 0.15
CA SER A 95 18.98 18.09 1.36
C SER A 95 17.62 18.70 1.06
N GLY A 96 16.56 18.20 1.68
CA GLY A 96 15.21 18.72 1.52
C GLY A 96 14.13 17.64 1.56
N VAL A 97 12.96 18.02 1.07
CA VAL A 97 11.78 17.14 1.01
C VAL A 97 11.48 16.78 -0.44
N TYR A 98 11.14 15.51 -0.63
CA TYR A 98 10.78 14.94 -1.92
C TYR A 98 9.44 14.23 -1.81
N TRP A 99 8.62 14.36 -2.83
CA TRP A 99 7.41 13.59 -3.03
C TRP A 99 7.74 12.33 -3.84
N LEU A 100 7.29 11.18 -3.35
CA LEU A 100 7.37 9.92 -4.07
C LEU A 100 5.96 9.54 -4.51
N LEU A 101 5.76 9.45 -5.82
CA LEU A 101 4.46 9.14 -6.43
C LEU A 101 4.55 7.77 -7.10
N PRO A 102 3.98 6.71 -6.49
CA PRO A 102 3.86 5.41 -7.12
C PRO A 102 3.00 5.50 -8.37
N PHE A 103 3.32 4.67 -9.34
CA PHE A 103 2.62 4.61 -10.61
C PHE A 103 2.55 3.18 -11.12
N THR A 104 1.45 2.86 -11.76
CA THR A 104 1.29 1.70 -12.63
C THR A 104 0.51 2.14 -13.85
N THR A 105 0.77 1.53 -15.01
CA THR A 105 -0.04 1.77 -16.21
C THR A 105 -1.46 1.21 -16.08
N GLY A 106 -1.73 0.40 -15.06
CA GLY A 106 -3.02 -0.30 -14.92
C GLY A 106 -3.21 -1.42 -15.96
N CYS A 107 -2.25 -1.63 -16.88
CA CYS A 107 -2.42 -2.62 -17.94
C CYS A 107 -2.60 -4.04 -17.40
N ARG A 108 -2.05 -4.31 -16.22
CA ARG A 108 -2.05 -5.62 -15.54
C ARG A 108 -2.82 -5.62 -14.21
N LEU A 109 -3.31 -4.47 -13.76
CA LEU A 109 -4.20 -4.33 -12.61
C LEU A 109 -5.59 -3.99 -13.16
N ARG A 110 -6.42 -5.01 -13.38
CA ARG A 110 -7.75 -4.86 -13.98
C ARG A 110 -8.79 -5.51 -13.10
N LYS A 111 -10.01 -4.97 -13.13
CA LYS A 111 -11.17 -5.63 -12.54
C LYS A 111 -11.34 -6.97 -13.25
N GLY A 112 -11.09 -8.04 -12.52
CA GLY A 112 -11.25 -9.38 -13.06
C GLY A 112 -12.73 -9.64 -13.27
N GLN A 113 -13.13 -9.99 -14.49
CA GLN A 113 -14.38 -10.71 -14.69
C GLN A 113 -14.12 -12.17 -14.32
N THR A 114 -14.01 -12.46 -13.02
CA THR A 114 -13.79 -13.82 -12.55
C THR A 114 -15.13 -14.45 -12.27
N HIS A 115 -15.48 -15.48 -13.02
CA HIS A 115 -16.45 -16.48 -12.58
C HIS A 115 -15.97 -17.03 -11.23
N ILE A 116 -16.54 -16.51 -10.14
CA ILE A 116 -16.17 -16.93 -8.79
C ILE A 116 -16.80 -18.32 -8.58
N PRO A 117 -16.00 -19.36 -8.25
CA PRO A 117 -16.53 -20.72 -8.06
C PRO A 117 -17.49 -20.83 -6.86
N GLY A 118 -17.47 -19.85 -5.96
CA GLY A 118 -18.38 -19.70 -4.83
C GLY A 118 -17.88 -18.63 -3.85
N GLU A 119 -18.79 -18.05 -3.06
CA GLU A 119 -18.44 -17.15 -1.98
C GLU A 119 -17.80 -17.93 -0.81
N ALA A 120 -16.65 -17.48 -0.33
CA ALA A 120 -15.93 -18.10 0.77
C ALA A 120 -16.68 -17.91 2.10
N LYS A 121 -16.67 -18.91 2.95
CA LYS A 121 -17.28 -18.78 4.28
C LYS A 121 -16.30 -18.07 5.22
N LEU A 122 -16.66 -16.90 5.75
CA LEU A 122 -15.80 -16.12 6.65
C LEU A 122 -15.93 -16.51 8.11
N LEU A 123 -17.13 -16.91 8.52
CA LEU A 123 -17.50 -17.25 9.89
C LEU A 123 -18.00 -18.69 9.98
N CYS A 124 -17.71 -19.36 11.08
CA CYS A 124 -18.26 -20.66 11.45
C CYS A 124 -18.66 -20.64 12.93
N ARG A 125 -19.47 -21.61 13.34
CA ARG A 125 -19.60 -21.98 14.73
C ARG A 125 -18.67 -23.16 15.01
N ASP A 126 -17.94 -23.11 16.10
CA ASP A 126 -17.07 -24.21 16.53
C ASP A 126 -17.87 -25.35 17.18
N GLU A 127 -17.18 -26.30 17.79
CA GLU A 127 -17.79 -27.48 18.43
C GLU A 127 -18.65 -27.10 19.65
N ASP A 128 -18.37 -25.96 20.28
CA ASP A 128 -19.10 -25.43 21.43
C ASP A 128 -20.28 -24.53 21.00
N GLY A 129 -20.42 -24.26 19.70
CA GLY A 129 -21.44 -23.39 19.14
C GLY A 129 -21.05 -21.92 19.13
N GLU A 130 -19.82 -21.58 19.51
CA GLU A 130 -19.30 -20.22 19.58
C GLU A 130 -18.90 -19.71 18.20
N LEU A 131 -19.10 -18.40 17.97
CA LEU A 131 -18.75 -17.78 16.70
C LEU A 131 -17.23 -17.72 16.54
N ALA A 132 -16.74 -18.08 15.35
CA ALA A 132 -15.33 -18.18 15.05
C ALA A 132 -15.04 -17.80 13.60
N LEU A 133 -13.92 -17.11 13.36
CA LEU A 133 -13.41 -16.89 11.99
C LEU A 133 -12.95 -18.23 11.39
N THR A 134 -13.22 -18.45 10.10
CA THR A 134 -12.82 -19.69 9.41
C THR A 134 -11.30 -19.78 9.21
N LYS A 135 -10.80 -20.98 8.91
CA LYS A 135 -9.38 -21.18 8.57
C LYS A 135 -8.98 -20.32 7.37
N ASP A 136 -9.83 -20.16 6.37
CA ASP A 136 -9.53 -19.37 5.18
C ASP A 136 -9.35 -17.88 5.53
N PHE A 137 -10.23 -17.33 6.37
CA PHE A 137 -10.06 -15.97 6.91
C PHE A 137 -8.84 -15.86 7.85
N ARG A 138 -8.51 -16.90 8.63
CA ARG A 138 -7.32 -16.89 9.50
C ARG A 138 -6.01 -17.13 8.76
N LEU A 139 -6.03 -17.70 7.56
CA LEU A 139 -4.84 -17.95 6.73
C LEU A 139 -4.46 -16.70 5.91
N TYR A 140 -5.40 -15.77 5.75
CA TYR A 140 -5.21 -14.38 5.28
C TYR A 140 -3.93 -13.68 5.76
N PRO A 141 -3.39 -13.93 6.99
CA PRO A 141 -2.17 -13.30 7.46
C PRO A 141 -0.97 -14.26 7.65
N LYS A 142 -0.93 -15.44 7.01
CA LYS A 142 0.08 -16.49 7.29
C LYS A 142 1.43 -16.27 6.59
N SER A 143 2.02 -15.09 6.72
CA SER A 143 3.33 -14.79 6.16
C SER A 143 4.40 -14.77 7.26
N ARG A 144 5.20 -15.85 7.35
CA ARG A 144 6.35 -15.92 8.27
C ARG A 144 7.40 -14.87 7.85
N GLY A 145 7.79 -14.00 8.78
CA GLY A 145 8.86 -13.01 8.58
C GLY A 145 8.43 -11.71 7.90
N THR A 146 7.19 -11.63 7.44
CA THR A 146 6.59 -10.36 7.04
C THR A 146 6.13 -9.69 8.31
N VAL A 147 6.92 -8.74 8.78
CA VAL A 147 6.35 -7.66 9.55
C VAL A 147 5.10 -7.22 8.75
N PHE A 148 3.96 -7.06 9.42
CA PHE A 148 2.85 -6.23 8.97
C PHE A 148 3.13 -4.76 9.36
N PRO A 149 4.32 -4.12 9.11
CA PRO A 149 4.44 -2.71 9.42
C PRO A 149 3.59 -2.02 8.35
N GLU A 150 2.76 -1.10 8.81
CA GLU A 150 1.74 -0.43 8.02
C GLU A 150 0.52 -1.24 7.58
N ALA A 151 0.51 -2.57 7.36
CA ALA A 151 -0.72 -3.27 6.94
C ALA A 151 -1.80 -3.44 8.02
N ALA A 152 -1.41 -3.50 9.29
CA ALA A 152 -2.36 -3.38 10.38
C ALA A 152 -2.77 -1.92 10.68
N LYS A 153 -1.93 -0.94 10.28
CA LYS A 153 -2.42 0.43 10.10
C LYS A 153 -3.43 0.47 8.97
N TRP A 154 -3.16 -0.16 7.82
CA TRP A 154 -4.05 -0.20 6.65
C TRP A 154 -5.38 -0.87 6.94
N LEU A 155 -5.50 -1.82 7.87
CA LEU A 155 -6.77 -2.46 8.17
C LEU A 155 -7.66 -1.63 9.11
N HIS A 156 -7.09 -0.98 10.14
CA HIS A 156 -7.83 0.00 10.93
C HIS A 156 -8.08 1.29 10.15
N VAL A 157 -7.12 1.73 9.33
CA VAL A 157 -7.25 2.88 8.43
C VAL A 157 -8.23 2.54 7.31
N LEU A 158 -8.25 1.39 6.65
CA LEU A 158 -9.25 1.16 5.58
C LEU A 158 -10.66 0.87 6.12
N ASN A 159 -10.81 0.31 7.34
CA ASN A 159 -12.14 0.26 8.00
C ASN A 159 -12.61 1.62 8.51
N LEU A 160 -11.71 2.47 9.03
CA LEU A 160 -12.04 3.81 9.51
C LEU A 160 -12.03 4.87 8.38
N ILE A 161 -11.46 4.54 7.23
CA ILE A 161 -11.09 5.46 6.17
C ILE A 161 -11.54 4.90 4.81
N ASN A 162 -12.84 4.97 4.63
CA ASN A 162 -13.43 5.52 3.42
C ASN A 162 -12.82 6.93 3.19
N MET A 163 -11.63 6.98 2.56
CA MET A 163 -10.71 8.13 2.38
C MET A 163 -11.35 9.30 1.64
N ARG A 164 -12.26 9.99 2.31
CA ARG A 164 -12.75 11.31 1.93
C ARG A 164 -12.58 12.34 3.04
N GLU A 165 -12.18 11.93 4.24
CA GLU A 165 -12.17 12.81 5.43
C GLU A 165 -10.88 12.77 6.27
N VAL A 166 -9.73 12.30 5.78
CA VAL A 166 -8.48 12.36 6.58
C VAL A 166 -7.93 13.79 6.77
N LEU A 167 -8.40 14.77 6.01
CA LEU A 167 -8.14 16.19 6.31
C LEU A 167 -9.10 16.79 7.37
N ALA A 168 -10.11 16.04 7.83
CA ALA A 168 -11.01 16.43 8.91
C ALA A 168 -10.70 15.70 10.25
N LEU A 169 -9.63 14.92 10.30
CA LEU A 169 -9.35 13.95 11.37
C LEU A 169 -8.13 14.33 12.24
N GLU A 170 -7.84 15.61 12.45
CA GLU A 170 -7.20 16.03 13.72
C GLU A 170 -8.24 16.23 14.83
N SER A 171 -9.54 16.36 14.49
CA SER A 171 -10.62 16.67 15.44
C SER A 171 -11.52 15.48 15.82
N LEU A 172 -11.41 14.33 15.15
CA LEU A 172 -12.22 13.14 15.39
C LEU A 172 -11.51 12.04 16.22
N TRP A 173 -10.22 12.23 16.55
CA TRP A 173 -9.52 11.42 17.55
C TRP A 173 -9.97 11.83 18.94
N SER A 174 -11.18 11.46 19.32
CA SER A 174 -11.51 11.48 20.74
C SER A 174 -10.66 10.39 21.43
N ALA A 175 -9.91 10.79 22.46
CA ALA A 175 -9.17 9.89 23.35
C ALA A 175 -9.90 8.58 23.73
N PRO A 176 -11.25 8.53 23.92
CA PRO A 176 -11.94 7.28 24.26
C PRO A 176 -11.91 6.17 23.19
N PHE A 177 -11.87 6.48 21.88
CA PHE A 177 -11.85 5.43 20.85
C PHE A 177 -10.48 4.75 20.76
N TYR A 178 -9.41 5.56 20.80
CA TYR A 178 -8.03 5.07 20.90
C TYR A 178 -7.80 4.23 22.17
N PHE A 179 -8.39 4.66 23.29
CA PHE A 179 -8.29 3.95 24.57
C PHE A 179 -8.96 2.56 24.50
N PHE A 180 -10.19 2.48 23.98
CA PHE A 180 -10.92 1.23 23.81
C PHE A 180 -10.14 0.21 22.97
N GLU A 181 -9.59 0.62 21.81
CA GLU A 181 -8.84 -0.31 20.97
C GLU A 181 -7.55 -0.81 21.66
N THR A 182 -6.81 0.09 22.33
CA THR A 182 -5.53 -0.26 22.98
C THR A 182 -5.70 -1.17 24.21
N GLU A 183 -6.86 -1.12 24.88
CA GLU A 183 -7.13 -1.98 26.03
C GLU A 183 -7.72 -3.34 25.63
N ASN A 184 -8.44 -3.41 24.50
CA ASN A 184 -9.18 -4.62 24.11
C ASN A 184 -8.46 -5.50 23.08
N PHE A 185 -7.48 -4.96 22.34
CA PHE A 185 -6.80 -5.72 21.27
C PHE A 185 -5.28 -5.71 21.37
N GLU A 186 -4.66 -6.81 20.95
CA GLU A 186 -3.20 -6.93 20.99
C GLU A 186 -2.56 -5.95 19.98
N MET A 187 -1.76 -5.00 20.50
CA MET A 187 -0.99 -4.03 19.71
C MET A 187 0.52 -4.10 20.00
N LYS A 188 1.34 -3.70 19.02
CA LYS A 188 2.79 -3.55 19.15
C LYS A 188 3.25 -2.27 18.45
N ARG A 189 3.91 -1.36 19.19
CA ARG A 189 4.36 -0.04 18.67
C ARG A 189 3.23 0.80 18.08
N ASN A 190 2.05 0.79 18.72
CA ASN A 190 0.82 1.45 18.25
C ASN A 190 0.33 0.90 16.90
N GLU A 191 0.54 -0.40 16.66
CA GLU A 191 0.06 -1.11 15.47
C GLU A 191 -0.69 -2.35 15.94
N LEU A 192 -1.88 -2.57 15.39
CA LEU A 192 -2.65 -3.78 15.68
C LEU A 192 -1.81 -4.99 15.25
N THR A 193 -1.73 -6.01 16.10
CA THR A 193 -1.06 -7.24 15.70
C THR A 193 -1.98 -8.06 14.80
N ARG A 194 -1.44 -9.11 14.19
CA ARG A 194 -2.25 -10.10 13.48
C ARG A 194 -3.38 -10.65 14.35
N GLN A 195 -3.10 -10.90 15.62
CA GLN A 195 -4.10 -11.46 16.53
C GLN A 195 -5.15 -10.40 16.88
N GLY A 196 -4.72 -9.19 17.26
CA GLY A 196 -5.64 -8.07 17.49
C GLY A 196 -6.54 -7.77 16.28
N PHE A 197 -6.04 -7.96 15.05
CA PHE A 197 -6.87 -7.83 13.84
C PHE A 197 -7.96 -8.91 13.74
N LEU A 198 -7.61 -10.17 13.99
CA LEU A 198 -8.58 -11.26 13.99
C LEU A 198 -9.61 -11.07 15.10
N ASP A 199 -9.18 -10.63 16.28
CA ASP A 199 -10.04 -10.42 17.44
C ASP A 199 -11.02 -9.27 17.21
N LEU A 200 -10.56 -8.16 16.62
CA LEU A 200 -11.40 -7.03 16.23
C LEU A 200 -12.49 -7.45 15.25
N ASN A 201 -12.11 -8.15 14.17
CA ASN A 201 -13.07 -8.60 13.16
C ASN A 201 -14.05 -9.63 13.72
N LEU A 202 -13.61 -10.48 14.64
CA LEU A 202 -14.49 -11.42 15.31
C LEU A 202 -15.47 -10.70 16.24
N MET A 203 -15.03 -9.66 16.95
CA MET A 203 -15.89 -8.82 17.79
C MET A 203 -16.95 -8.10 16.95
N GLU A 204 -16.56 -7.43 15.85
CA GLU A 204 -17.50 -6.77 14.94
C GLU A 204 -18.55 -7.75 14.39
N ALA A 205 -18.11 -8.95 13.99
CA ALA A 205 -19.02 -10.00 13.53
C ALA A 205 -19.94 -10.52 14.63
N ALA A 206 -19.46 -10.61 15.87
CA ALA A 206 -20.26 -11.05 17.01
C ALA A 206 -21.33 -10.00 17.38
N ASP A 207 -21.00 -8.72 17.35
CA ASP A 207 -21.94 -7.61 17.54
C ASP A 207 -23.06 -7.62 16.47
N GLY A 208 -22.72 -8.08 15.26
CA GLY A 208 -23.66 -8.31 14.16
C GLY A 208 -24.42 -9.65 14.19
N ASP A 209 -24.46 -10.37 15.32
CA ASP A 209 -25.08 -11.71 15.45
C ASP A 209 -24.54 -12.75 14.44
N GLY A 210 -23.23 -12.66 14.14
CA GLY A 210 -22.55 -13.54 13.20
C GLY A 210 -22.76 -13.19 11.72
N ASP A 211 -23.21 -11.98 11.42
CA ASP A 211 -23.36 -11.49 10.06
C ASP A 211 -22.00 -11.15 9.40
N PRO A 212 -21.64 -11.77 8.27
CA PRO A 212 -20.37 -11.50 7.60
C PRO A 212 -20.37 -10.24 6.72
N ARG A 213 -21.46 -9.48 6.63
CA ARG A 213 -21.56 -8.32 5.73
C ARG A 213 -20.45 -7.29 5.96
N ASP A 214 -20.18 -6.93 7.21
CA ASP A 214 -19.16 -5.93 7.52
C ASP A 214 -17.75 -6.44 7.20
N LEU A 215 -17.47 -7.71 7.52
CA LEU A 215 -16.22 -8.37 7.12
C LEU A 215 -16.03 -8.36 5.59
N TRP A 216 -17.12 -8.53 4.84
CA TRP A 216 -17.07 -8.46 3.38
C TRP A 216 -16.81 -7.06 2.86
N VAL A 217 -17.41 -6.03 3.46
CA VAL A 217 -17.11 -4.63 3.11
C VAL A 217 -15.62 -4.36 3.29
N THR A 218 -15.02 -4.81 4.40
CA THR A 218 -13.59 -4.70 4.65
C THR A 218 -12.76 -5.41 3.57
N LEU A 219 -13.04 -6.69 3.30
CA LEU A 219 -12.28 -7.49 2.34
C LEU A 219 -12.37 -6.95 0.90
N LEU A 220 -13.57 -6.54 0.46
CA LEU A 220 -13.77 -5.96 -0.86
C LEU A 220 -13.00 -4.65 -1.01
N SER A 221 -13.04 -3.78 0.00
CA SER A 221 -12.29 -2.51 0.03
C SER A 221 -10.76 -2.71 0.01
N LEU A 222 -10.28 -3.87 0.46
CA LEU A 222 -8.87 -4.26 0.38
C LEU A 222 -8.48 -4.87 -0.97
N GLY A 223 -9.42 -4.97 -1.90
CA GLY A 223 -9.24 -5.52 -3.24
C GLY A 223 -9.34 -7.05 -3.31
N TYR A 224 -9.93 -7.71 -2.30
CA TYR A 224 -10.24 -9.13 -2.35
C TYR A 224 -11.62 -9.38 -2.95
N ASN A 225 -11.74 -10.40 -3.79
CA ASN A 225 -13.03 -10.88 -4.26
C ASN A 225 -13.69 -11.84 -3.25
N LYS A 226 -14.92 -12.26 -3.54
CA LYS A 226 -15.68 -13.23 -2.73
C LYS A 226 -15.05 -14.63 -2.64
N ALA A 227 -14.00 -14.94 -3.40
CA ALA A 227 -13.22 -16.17 -3.27
C ALA A 227 -11.97 -16.01 -2.38
N LEU A 228 -11.85 -14.89 -1.65
CA LEU A 228 -10.67 -14.49 -0.89
C LEU A 228 -9.39 -14.43 -1.75
N GLN A 229 -9.53 -13.99 -3.00
CA GLN A 229 -8.41 -13.72 -3.89
C GLN A 229 -8.25 -12.22 -4.05
N MET A 230 -7.03 -11.71 -3.85
CA MET A 230 -6.71 -10.32 -4.14
C MET A 230 -6.65 -10.13 -5.67
N THR A 231 -7.56 -9.33 -6.20
CA THR A 231 -7.74 -9.11 -7.63
C THR A 231 -7.74 -7.64 -8.02
N GLU A 232 -8.13 -6.76 -7.09
CA GLU A 232 -8.31 -5.32 -7.34
C GLU A 232 -7.31 -4.46 -6.55
N ALA A 233 -6.26 -5.10 -6.03
CA ALA A 233 -5.20 -4.46 -5.31
C ALA A 233 -3.82 -5.02 -5.69
N CYS A 234 -2.80 -4.17 -5.66
CA CYS A 234 -1.40 -4.56 -5.84
C CYS A 234 -0.53 -3.92 -4.74
N PRO A 235 -0.26 -4.67 -3.65
CA PRO A 235 0.65 -4.23 -2.60
C PRO A 235 2.07 -4.08 -3.13
N PHE A 236 2.81 -3.09 -2.62
CA PHE A 236 4.20 -2.84 -2.98
C PHE A 236 5.03 -2.40 -1.77
N VAL A 237 6.34 -2.45 -1.93
CA VAL A 237 7.31 -1.91 -0.97
C VAL A 237 8.26 -0.94 -1.68
N ILE A 238 8.58 0.16 -0.99
CA ILE A 238 9.56 1.15 -1.39
C ILE A 238 10.75 1.07 -0.43
N ASP A 239 11.93 0.79 -0.97
CA ASP A 239 13.18 0.80 -0.22
C ASP A 239 14.02 2.02 -0.63
N ILE A 240 14.54 2.73 0.36
CA ILE A 240 15.31 3.96 0.19
C ILE A 240 16.62 3.79 0.94
N HIS A 241 17.72 3.85 0.19
CA HIS A 241 19.06 3.77 0.74
C HIS A 241 19.79 5.08 0.46
N ALA A 242 20.41 5.69 1.47
CA ALA A 242 21.20 6.90 1.35
C ALA A 242 22.60 6.72 1.93
N GLU A 243 23.64 7.15 1.22
CA GLU A 243 25.02 7.13 1.72
C GLU A 243 25.26 8.05 2.92
N ARG A 244 24.50 9.16 3.03
CA ARG A 244 24.67 10.18 4.06
C ARG A 244 23.34 10.59 4.67
N GLY A 245 23.30 10.56 6.01
CA GLY A 245 22.13 10.95 6.79
C GLY A 245 21.02 9.91 6.76
N GLN A 246 20.24 9.81 7.83
CA GLN A 246 19.12 8.88 7.92
C GLN A 246 17.93 9.42 7.11
N PRO A 247 17.52 8.75 6.01
CA PRO A 247 16.30 9.12 5.30
C PRO A 247 15.08 8.87 6.18
N ARG A 248 14.07 9.73 6.06
CA ARG A 248 12.77 9.56 6.72
C ARG A 248 11.66 9.62 5.69
N VAL A 249 10.90 8.55 5.57
CA VAL A 249 9.76 8.46 4.64
C VAL A 249 8.47 8.31 5.43
N ARG A 250 7.39 8.93 4.94
CA ARG A 250 6.04 8.80 5.50
C ARG A 250 5.00 8.82 4.39
N ALA A 251 3.98 7.97 4.49
CA ALA A 251 2.76 8.12 3.70
C ALA A 251 2.03 9.41 4.11
N VAL A 252 1.38 10.06 3.14
CA VAL A 252 0.71 11.36 3.36
C VAL A 252 -0.78 11.25 3.11
N CYS A 253 -1.17 10.86 1.89
CA CYS A 253 -2.56 10.70 1.49
C CYS A 253 -2.70 9.52 0.54
N LEU A 254 -3.92 9.02 0.43
CA LEU A 254 -4.35 8.04 -0.56
C LEU A 254 -5.29 8.75 -1.52
N GLU A 255 -4.87 8.91 -2.76
CA GLU A 255 -5.65 9.63 -3.76
C GLU A 255 -5.26 9.15 -5.16
N PRO A 256 -6.08 9.46 -6.17
CA PRO A 256 -5.65 9.36 -7.55
C PRO A 256 -4.39 10.20 -7.77
N GLY A 257 -3.50 9.77 -8.67
CA GLY A 257 -2.27 10.51 -8.93
C GLY A 257 -2.50 11.95 -9.41
N GLY A 258 -3.66 12.21 -10.03
CA GLY A 258 -4.12 13.54 -10.41
C GLY A 258 -3.17 14.27 -11.37
N SER A 259 -3.29 15.60 -11.42
CA SER A 259 -2.49 16.45 -12.32
C SER A 259 -0.98 16.37 -12.07
N GLN A 260 -0.57 16.16 -10.81
CA GLN A 260 0.85 16.03 -10.43
C GLN A 260 1.49 14.80 -11.07
N LEU A 261 0.83 13.64 -10.97
CA LEU A 261 1.32 12.41 -11.59
C LEU A 261 1.34 12.53 -13.12
N SER A 262 0.28 13.09 -13.72
CA SER A 262 0.22 13.32 -15.17
C SER A 262 1.36 14.21 -15.65
N ARG A 263 1.67 15.29 -14.92
CA ARG A 263 2.81 16.17 -15.23
C ARG A 263 4.15 15.45 -15.08
N ALA A 264 4.32 14.63 -14.05
CA ALA A 264 5.53 13.83 -13.84
C ALA A 264 5.74 12.82 -14.98
N LEU A 265 4.67 12.14 -15.40
CA LEU A 265 4.68 11.22 -16.52
C LEU A 265 5.03 11.92 -17.84
N CYS A 266 4.40 13.05 -18.15
CA CYS A 266 4.74 13.83 -19.34
C CYS A 266 6.21 14.29 -19.29
N SER A 267 6.68 14.77 -18.14
CA SER A 267 8.06 15.23 -17.96
C SER A 267 9.07 14.11 -18.13
N SER A 268 8.76 12.90 -17.63
CA SER A 268 9.66 11.75 -17.79
C SER A 268 9.78 11.30 -19.24
N VAL A 269 8.68 11.33 -19.99
CA VAL A 269 8.70 11.03 -21.43
C VAL A 269 9.54 12.06 -22.18
N LEU A 270 9.39 13.35 -21.87
CA LEU A 270 10.19 14.42 -22.47
C LEU A 270 11.68 14.27 -22.14
N GLN A 271 12.03 13.90 -20.92
CA GLN A 271 13.43 13.61 -20.52
C GLN A 271 14.04 12.42 -21.27
N ARG A 272 13.22 11.45 -21.70
CA ARG A 272 13.67 10.29 -22.50
C ARG A 272 13.71 10.55 -24.00
N GLY A 273 13.08 11.63 -24.48
CA GLY A 273 12.81 11.91 -25.88
C GLY A 273 14.01 12.38 -26.71
N GLU A 274 15.24 12.33 -26.20
CA GLU A 274 16.42 12.54 -27.03
C GLU A 274 16.52 11.40 -28.07
N ALA A 275 16.30 11.76 -29.33
CA ALA A 275 16.35 10.82 -30.44
C ALA A 275 17.73 10.13 -30.49
N ARG A 276 17.75 8.81 -30.26
CA ARG A 276 18.93 8.01 -30.55
C ARG A 276 18.96 7.74 -32.05
N GLY A 277 20.10 8.01 -32.69
CA GLY A 277 20.28 7.75 -34.11
C GLY A 277 19.95 6.30 -34.44
N LEU A 278 19.24 6.08 -35.54
CA LEU A 278 19.07 4.76 -36.13
C LEU A 278 20.46 4.29 -36.61
N GLU A 279 21.07 3.34 -35.91
CA GLU A 279 22.17 2.57 -36.48
C GLU A 279 21.58 1.65 -37.56
N GLY A 280 21.95 1.92 -38.81
CA GLY A 280 21.54 1.16 -40.00
C GLY A 280 22.44 -0.02 -40.30
#